data_AF-A0A973A318-F1
#
_entry.id   AF-A0A973A318-F1
#
_cell.length_a   1.000
_cell.length_b   1.000
_cell.length_c   1.000
_cell.angle_alpha   90.00
_cell.angle_beta   90.00
_cell.angle_gamma   90.00
#
_symmetry.space_group_name_H-M   'P 1'
#
loop_
_entity.id
_entity.type
_entity.pdbx_description
1 polymer ?
#
loop_
_entity_poly.entity_id
_entity_poly.type
_entity_poly.pdbx_seq_one_letter_code
_entity_poly.pdbx_strand_id
1 'polypeptide(L)'
;MKIISQQVLSWYYENKRDLPWRTTNDPYNIWLSEIMLQQTQVDTVIPYYNKWIEKFPTLRQVANSNLDDVLKMWEGLGYYSRGRNFHKSALIIENQHNGIIPLTYDEFKSLPGVGAYTANMVLSIVSKEPRIAMDGNIRRIGFRLLGLKRQTPYNIKRLELWFNKGISKNRPGDFNQALMDLGSSICKAKMVRCDQCPISKICVAFASGSPLDYPCITKKKKTPHYTVATGLIWQEDSFYIQKRAENGHLGGLWEFPGGKIEKNESEIDTVKRKIREECQFEINPEKKIGTIKHVYSHFSISMSLYHCLPIEDIPVKNNGQMRWIKPAEISKYAFPKANHKLFHLLKNQNWNRNV
;
A
#
# COMPACT_ATOMS: atom_id res chain seq x y z
N MET A 1 -16.22 -8.00 -30.36
CA MET A 1 -15.79 -8.29 -28.97
C MET A 1 -15.05 -9.61 -28.81
N LYS A 2 -15.56 -10.76 -29.30
CA LYS A 2 -14.82 -12.06 -29.26
C LYS A 2 -13.39 -11.96 -29.82
N ILE A 3 -13.21 -11.20 -30.91
CA ILE A 3 -11.91 -10.94 -31.54
C ILE A 3 -10.92 -10.24 -30.60
N ILE A 4 -11.39 -9.28 -29.78
CA ILE A 4 -10.53 -8.54 -28.82
C ILE A 4 -10.00 -9.49 -27.75
N SER A 5 -10.90 -10.29 -27.16
CA SER A 5 -10.52 -11.29 -26.17
C SER A 5 -9.51 -12.29 -26.72
N GLN A 6 -9.71 -12.77 -27.95
CA GLN A 6 -8.75 -13.68 -28.59
C GLN A 6 -7.39 -13.02 -28.80
N GLN A 7 -7.33 -11.83 -29.40
CA GLN A 7 -6.07 -11.12 -29.67
C GLN A 7 -5.28 -10.81 -28.40
N VAL A 8 -5.97 -10.33 -27.35
CA VAL A 8 -5.35 -10.02 -26.05
C VAL A 8 -4.83 -11.29 -25.38
N LEU A 9 -5.60 -12.38 -25.42
CA LEU A 9 -5.18 -13.65 -24.82
C LEU A 9 -4.03 -14.30 -25.59
N SER A 10 -4.05 -14.30 -26.93
CA SER A 10 -2.95 -14.82 -27.74
C SER A 10 -1.64 -14.10 -27.43
N TRP A 11 -1.67 -12.76 -27.38
CA TRP A 11 -0.51 -11.98 -26.97
C TRP A 11 -0.05 -12.33 -25.55
N TYR A 12 -0.99 -12.53 -24.62
CA TYR A 12 -0.66 -12.91 -23.24
C TYR A 12 0.01 -14.27 -23.14
N TYR A 13 -0.37 -15.26 -23.95
CA TYR A 13 0.30 -16.57 -23.92
C TYR A 13 1.79 -16.48 -24.26
N GLU A 14 2.15 -15.61 -25.19
CA GLU A 14 3.53 -15.42 -25.63
C GLU A 14 4.33 -14.48 -24.73
N ASN A 15 3.66 -13.55 -24.04
CA ASN A 15 4.31 -12.41 -23.37
C ASN A 15 4.06 -12.33 -21.85
N LYS A 16 3.27 -13.25 -21.27
CA LYS A 16 2.97 -13.20 -19.82
C LYS A 16 4.25 -13.27 -19.01
N ARG A 17 4.32 -12.45 -17.98
CA ARG A 17 5.41 -12.50 -16.99
C ARG A 17 5.24 -13.73 -16.11
N ASP A 18 6.35 -14.37 -15.81
CA ASP A 18 6.45 -15.38 -14.77
C ASP A 18 6.45 -14.67 -13.40
N LEU A 19 5.40 -14.89 -12.62
CA LEU A 19 5.18 -14.23 -11.33
C LEU A 19 4.76 -15.28 -10.29
N PRO A 20 5.26 -15.21 -9.03
CA PRO A 20 5.00 -16.25 -8.03
C PRO A 20 3.52 -16.55 -7.79
N TRP A 21 2.65 -15.53 -7.83
CA TRP A 21 1.21 -15.68 -7.63
C TRP A 21 0.43 -16.09 -8.89
N ARG A 22 1.09 -16.26 -10.05
CA ARG A 22 0.48 -16.77 -11.29
C ARG A 22 0.68 -18.27 -11.49
N THR A 23 1.49 -18.92 -10.65
CA THR A 23 1.75 -20.37 -10.72
C THR A 23 0.86 -21.18 -9.77
N THR A 24 -0.06 -20.51 -9.07
CA THR A 24 -0.97 -21.12 -8.09
C THR A 24 -2.42 -20.79 -8.41
N ASN A 25 -3.34 -21.66 -7.99
CA ASN A 25 -4.78 -21.44 -8.00
C ASN A 25 -5.34 -21.21 -6.58
N ASP A 26 -4.48 -21.13 -5.57
CA ASP A 26 -4.90 -20.92 -4.18
C ASP A 26 -5.49 -19.51 -4.01
N PRO A 27 -6.77 -19.38 -3.59
CA PRO A 27 -7.42 -18.10 -3.39
C PRO A 27 -6.70 -17.20 -2.38
N TYR A 28 -6.08 -17.76 -1.34
CA TYR A 28 -5.30 -17.01 -0.36
C TYR A 28 -4.10 -16.31 -1.01
N ASN A 29 -3.31 -17.07 -1.76
CA ASN A 29 -2.12 -16.60 -2.45
C ASN A 29 -2.44 -15.54 -3.50
N ILE A 30 -3.48 -15.79 -4.31
CA ILE A 30 -3.94 -14.85 -5.33
C ILE A 30 -4.42 -13.57 -4.66
N TRP A 31 -5.32 -13.66 -3.68
CA TRP A 31 -5.85 -12.49 -2.99
C TRP A 31 -4.77 -11.66 -2.29
N LEU A 32 -3.83 -12.30 -1.59
CA LEU A 32 -2.69 -11.63 -0.97
C LEU A 32 -1.91 -10.79 -1.99
N SER A 33 -1.58 -11.38 -3.14
CA SER A 33 -0.85 -10.69 -4.20
C SER A 33 -1.62 -9.48 -4.72
N GLU A 34 -2.94 -9.61 -4.90
CA GLU A 34 -3.78 -8.51 -5.38
C GLU A 34 -3.86 -7.37 -4.35
N ILE A 35 -3.88 -7.67 -3.05
CA ILE A 35 -3.80 -6.65 -2.00
C ILE A 35 -2.41 -5.99 -2.02
N MET A 36 -1.32 -6.74 -2.12
CA MET A 36 0.04 -6.19 -2.18
C MET A 36 0.28 -5.31 -3.42
N LEU A 37 -0.32 -5.64 -4.57
CA LEU A 37 -0.18 -4.90 -5.82
C LEU A 37 -0.97 -3.58 -5.86
N GLN A 38 -1.90 -3.36 -4.93
CA GLN A 38 -2.61 -2.08 -4.85
C GLN A 38 -1.64 -0.91 -4.68
N GLN A 39 -1.53 -0.06 -5.71
CA GLN A 39 -0.62 1.10 -5.73
C GLN A 39 0.85 0.75 -5.47
N THR A 40 1.27 -0.49 -5.76
CA THR A 40 2.64 -0.97 -5.56
C THR A 40 3.14 -1.66 -6.83
N GLN A 41 4.40 -1.45 -7.22
CA GLN A 41 4.96 -2.06 -8.43
C GLN A 41 5.25 -3.55 -8.23
N VAL A 42 5.13 -4.33 -9.31
CA VAL A 42 5.33 -5.79 -9.27
C VAL A 42 6.69 -6.17 -8.69
N ASP A 43 7.78 -5.55 -9.17
CA ASP A 43 9.14 -5.85 -8.71
C ASP A 43 9.35 -5.56 -7.23
N THR A 44 8.60 -4.59 -6.69
CA THR A 44 8.59 -4.30 -5.24
C THR A 44 7.83 -5.37 -4.48
N VAL A 45 6.75 -5.93 -5.03
CA VAL A 45 5.91 -6.92 -4.34
C VAL A 45 6.54 -8.30 -4.27
N ILE A 46 7.24 -8.75 -5.32
CA ILE A 46 7.84 -10.10 -5.41
C ILE A 46 8.57 -10.53 -4.12
N PRO A 47 9.57 -9.77 -3.60
CA PRO A 47 10.28 -10.20 -2.39
C PRO A 47 9.39 -10.23 -1.15
N TYR A 48 8.41 -9.33 -1.04
CA TYR A 48 7.49 -9.31 0.10
C TYR A 48 6.51 -10.47 0.06
N TYR A 49 5.98 -10.79 -1.12
CA TYR A 49 5.10 -11.92 -1.33
C TYR A 49 5.81 -13.23 -0.94
N ASN A 50 7.02 -13.45 -1.43
CA ASN A 50 7.79 -14.66 -1.13
C ASN A 50 8.05 -14.80 0.37
N LYS A 51 8.55 -13.73 1.01
CA LYS A 51 8.80 -13.71 2.47
C LYS A 51 7.50 -13.92 3.26
N TRP A 52 6.38 -13.36 2.79
CA TRP A 52 5.08 -13.51 3.42
C TRP A 52 4.60 -14.95 3.37
N ILE A 53 4.64 -15.60 2.21
CA ILE A 53 4.21 -17.00 2.07
C ILE A 53 5.11 -17.94 2.86
N GLU A 54 6.41 -17.65 2.98
CA GLU A 54 7.31 -18.41 3.85
C GLU A 54 6.92 -18.31 5.33
N LYS A 55 6.59 -17.10 5.80
CA LYS A 55 6.23 -16.85 7.21
C LYS A 55 4.80 -17.26 7.55
N PHE A 56 3.87 -17.01 6.63
CA PHE A 56 2.44 -17.30 6.73
C PHE A 56 1.97 -18.13 5.52
N PRO A 57 2.31 -19.43 5.46
CA PRO A 57 1.88 -20.32 4.40
C PRO A 57 0.37 -20.42 4.19
N THR A 58 -0.43 -20.16 5.24
CA THR A 58 -1.90 -20.28 5.20
C THR A 58 -2.59 -19.05 5.75
N LEU A 59 -3.83 -18.80 5.30
CA LEU A 59 -4.69 -17.75 5.85
C LEU A 59 -4.89 -17.89 7.37
N ARG A 60 -5.01 -19.13 7.86
CA ARG A 60 -5.15 -19.44 9.29
C ARG A 60 -3.95 -18.96 10.11
N GLN A 61 -2.72 -19.08 9.59
CA GLN A 61 -1.55 -18.54 10.26
C GLN A 61 -1.55 -17.01 10.32
N VAL A 62 -2.08 -16.35 9.30
CA VAL A 62 -2.30 -14.89 9.34
C VAL A 62 -3.31 -14.56 10.43
N ALA A 63 -4.46 -15.24 10.46
CA ALA A 63 -5.51 -15.02 11.46
C ALA A 63 -4.99 -15.22 12.90
N ASN A 64 -4.21 -16.27 13.15
CA ASN A 64 -3.66 -16.59 14.47
C ASN A 64 -2.46 -15.72 14.87
N SER A 65 -1.90 -14.93 13.95
CA SER A 65 -0.81 -14.01 14.25
C SER A 65 -1.31 -12.71 14.88
N ASN A 66 -0.47 -12.05 15.68
CA ASN A 66 -0.79 -10.72 16.18
C ASN A 66 -0.58 -9.67 15.07
N LEU A 67 -1.20 -8.50 15.23
CA LEU A 67 -1.13 -7.43 14.25
C LEU A 67 0.30 -6.87 14.08
N ASP A 68 1.14 -6.91 15.11
CA ASP A 68 2.52 -6.42 15.02
C ASP A 68 3.36 -7.27 14.05
N ASP A 69 3.22 -8.60 14.08
CA ASP A 69 3.91 -9.51 13.16
C ASP A 69 3.46 -9.28 11.72
N VAL A 70 2.16 -9.11 11.49
CA VAL A 70 1.58 -8.79 10.17
C VAL A 70 2.14 -7.47 9.65
N LEU A 71 2.10 -6.41 10.47
CA LEU A 71 2.60 -5.09 10.08
C LEU A 71 4.12 -5.10 9.88
N LYS A 72 4.84 -5.95 10.61
CA LYS A 72 6.27 -6.14 10.40
C LYS A 72 6.59 -6.78 9.07
N MET A 73 5.81 -7.78 8.66
CA MET A 73 5.93 -8.38 7.33
C MET A 73 5.50 -7.42 6.21
N TRP A 74 4.62 -6.46 6.52
CA TRP A 74 4.19 -5.41 5.60
C TRP A 74 5.12 -4.17 5.57
N GLU A 75 6.11 -4.11 6.46
CA GLU A 75 6.94 -2.93 6.67
C GLU A 75 7.71 -2.53 5.41
N GLY A 76 7.43 -1.34 4.87
CA GLY A 76 8.08 -0.82 3.67
C GLY A 76 7.23 -0.87 2.40
N LEU A 77 6.17 -1.71 2.35
CA LEU A 77 5.21 -1.75 1.23
C LEU A 77 4.31 -0.49 1.16
N GLY A 78 4.15 0.22 2.28
CA GLY A 78 3.27 1.37 2.37
C GLY A 78 1.78 1.00 2.34
N TYR A 79 0.91 2.01 2.50
CA TYR A 79 -0.55 1.83 2.59
C TYR A 79 -0.94 0.73 3.59
N TYR A 80 -0.47 0.85 4.84
CA TYR A 80 -0.56 -0.18 5.87
C TYR A 80 -1.99 -0.59 6.26
N SER A 81 -2.99 0.23 5.94
CA SER A 81 -4.39 -0.19 6.07
C SER A 81 -4.70 -1.46 5.27
N ARG A 82 -3.97 -1.72 4.17
CA ARG A 82 -4.08 -2.97 3.40
C ARG A 82 -3.72 -4.19 4.24
N GLY A 83 -2.56 -4.19 4.88
CA GLY A 83 -2.13 -5.28 5.77
C GLY A 83 -3.07 -5.44 6.96
N ARG A 84 -3.50 -4.33 7.59
CA ARG A 84 -4.48 -4.38 8.70
C ARG A 84 -5.82 -4.97 8.27
N ASN A 85 -6.36 -4.51 7.14
CA ASN A 85 -7.62 -5.00 6.61
C ASN A 85 -7.53 -6.45 6.17
N PHE A 86 -6.41 -6.87 5.57
CA PHE A 86 -6.17 -8.26 5.24
C PHE A 86 -6.15 -9.15 6.48
N HIS A 87 -5.49 -8.73 7.56
CA HIS A 87 -5.51 -9.44 8.84
C HIS A 87 -6.91 -9.51 9.47
N LYS A 88 -7.65 -8.39 9.48
CA LYS A 88 -9.06 -8.36 9.92
C LYS A 88 -9.94 -9.31 9.11
N SER A 89 -9.75 -9.35 7.79
CA SER A 89 -10.47 -10.26 6.92
C SER A 89 -10.09 -11.72 7.15
N ALA A 90 -8.81 -12.01 7.40
CA ALA A 90 -8.35 -13.36 7.77
C ALA A 90 -9.01 -13.84 9.08
N LEU A 91 -9.09 -12.97 10.09
CA LEU A 91 -9.81 -13.25 11.35
C LEU A 91 -11.30 -13.52 11.11
N ILE A 92 -11.96 -12.72 10.28
CA ILE A 92 -13.38 -12.92 9.92
C ILE A 92 -13.58 -14.28 9.24
N ILE A 93 -12.72 -14.62 8.28
CA ILE A 93 -12.80 -15.88 7.54
C ILE A 93 -12.56 -17.08 8.45
N GLU A 94 -11.56 -17.03 9.33
CA GLU A 94 -11.30 -18.10 10.30
C GLU A 94 -12.51 -18.31 11.22
N ASN A 95 -13.08 -17.24 11.76
CA ASN A 95 -14.14 -17.31 12.78
C ASN A 95 -15.54 -17.54 12.21
N GLN A 96 -15.87 -16.99 11.05
CA GLN A 96 -17.24 -16.97 10.51
C GLN A 96 -17.41 -17.89 9.30
N HIS A 97 -16.32 -18.24 8.62
CA HIS A 97 -16.34 -19.10 7.43
C HIS A 97 -15.48 -20.36 7.60
N ASN A 98 -15.10 -20.72 8.83
CA ASN A 98 -14.29 -21.90 9.16
C ASN A 98 -12.99 -21.98 8.35
N GLY A 99 -12.35 -20.84 8.11
CA GLY A 99 -11.10 -20.74 7.34
C GLY A 99 -11.26 -20.81 5.82
N ILE A 100 -12.50 -20.92 5.31
CA ILE A 100 -12.78 -21.01 3.87
C ILE A 100 -13.07 -19.62 3.32
N ILE A 101 -12.29 -19.16 2.35
CA ILE A 101 -12.50 -17.87 1.69
C ILE A 101 -13.85 -17.92 0.94
N PRO A 102 -14.81 -17.02 1.23
CA PRO A 102 -16.07 -16.98 0.50
C PRO A 102 -15.80 -16.55 -0.94
N LEU A 103 -16.35 -17.30 -1.90
CA LEU A 103 -16.12 -17.08 -3.34
C LEU A 103 -17.38 -16.60 -4.07
N THR A 104 -18.33 -15.99 -3.36
CA THR A 104 -19.39 -15.19 -3.97
C THR A 104 -19.00 -13.71 -3.96
N TYR A 105 -19.49 -12.95 -4.94
CA TYR A 105 -19.13 -11.54 -5.08
C TYR A 105 -19.49 -10.70 -3.85
N ASP A 106 -20.71 -10.84 -3.34
CA ASP A 106 -21.19 -10.00 -2.24
C ASP A 106 -20.51 -10.37 -0.91
N GLU A 107 -20.32 -11.65 -0.62
CA GLU A 107 -19.61 -12.08 0.59
C GLU A 107 -18.13 -11.68 0.54
N PHE A 108 -17.43 -11.97 -0.55
CA PHE A 108 -16.00 -11.65 -0.66
C PHE A 108 -15.74 -10.14 -0.62
N LYS A 109 -16.59 -9.35 -1.31
CA LYS A 109 -16.49 -7.88 -1.30
C LYS A 109 -16.86 -7.27 0.05
N SER A 110 -17.63 -7.96 0.89
CA SER A 110 -17.96 -7.47 2.24
C SER A 110 -16.74 -7.45 3.18
N LEU A 111 -15.70 -8.22 2.85
CA LEU A 111 -14.49 -8.31 3.66
C LEU A 111 -13.72 -6.98 3.69
N PRO A 112 -13.19 -6.56 4.86
CA PRO A 112 -12.34 -5.38 4.98
C PRO A 112 -11.22 -5.31 3.93
N GLY A 113 -11.16 -4.19 3.21
CA GLY A 113 -10.13 -3.93 2.20
C GLY A 113 -10.38 -4.60 0.84
N VAL A 114 -11.46 -5.37 0.67
CA VAL A 114 -11.85 -5.97 -0.61
C VAL A 114 -12.80 -5.03 -1.35
N GLY A 115 -12.26 -4.23 -2.27
CA GLY A 115 -13.06 -3.41 -3.19
C GLY A 115 -13.55 -4.20 -4.41
N ALA A 116 -14.38 -3.55 -5.25
CA ALA A 116 -14.88 -4.14 -6.49
C ALA A 116 -13.76 -4.64 -7.43
N TYR A 117 -12.64 -3.92 -7.51
CA TYR A 117 -11.47 -4.36 -8.28
C TYR A 117 -10.94 -5.71 -7.77
N THR A 118 -10.61 -5.80 -6.49
CA THR A 118 -10.05 -7.02 -5.88
C THR A 118 -11.04 -8.18 -6.01
N ALA A 119 -12.32 -7.95 -5.73
CA ALA A 119 -13.35 -8.97 -5.86
C ALA A 119 -13.46 -9.49 -7.29
N ASN A 120 -13.58 -8.60 -8.28
CA ASN A 120 -13.64 -8.99 -9.68
C ASN A 120 -12.37 -9.75 -10.11
N MET A 121 -11.19 -9.31 -9.67
CA MET A 121 -9.94 -9.94 -10.03
C MET A 121 -9.86 -11.36 -9.48
N VAL A 122 -9.98 -11.53 -8.16
CA VAL A 122 -9.87 -12.83 -7.49
C VAL A 122 -10.91 -13.81 -8.04
N LEU A 123 -12.17 -13.40 -8.15
CA LEU A 123 -13.25 -14.27 -8.65
C LEU A 123 -13.08 -14.62 -10.14
N SER A 124 -12.51 -13.72 -10.94
CA SER A 124 -12.20 -14.04 -12.35
C SER A 124 -11.08 -15.07 -12.49
N ILE A 125 -10.13 -15.11 -11.55
CA ILE A 125 -9.01 -16.05 -11.56
C ILE A 125 -9.44 -17.39 -10.96
N VAL A 126 -10.01 -17.36 -9.76
CA VAL A 126 -10.35 -18.54 -8.95
C VAL A 126 -11.64 -19.18 -9.42
N SER A 127 -12.75 -18.43 -9.40
CA SER A 127 -14.09 -18.93 -9.73
C SER A 127 -14.44 -18.86 -11.22
N LYS A 128 -13.50 -18.37 -12.05
CA LYS A 128 -13.69 -18.12 -13.49
C LYS A 128 -14.92 -17.27 -13.82
N GLU A 129 -15.32 -16.38 -12.91
CA GLU A 129 -16.44 -15.47 -13.16
C GLU A 129 -16.05 -14.42 -14.22
N PRO A 130 -16.88 -14.18 -15.26
CA PRO A 130 -16.57 -13.23 -16.33
C PRO A 130 -16.77 -11.77 -15.89
N ARG A 131 -15.90 -11.30 -14.98
CA ARG A 131 -15.91 -9.95 -14.41
C ARG A 131 -14.64 -9.21 -14.76
N ILE A 132 -14.78 -8.00 -15.32
CA ILE A 132 -13.63 -7.12 -15.56
C ILE A 132 -13.17 -6.45 -14.25
N ALA A 133 -11.88 -6.54 -13.97
CA ALA A 133 -11.26 -5.90 -12.81
C ALA A 133 -10.67 -4.54 -13.21
N MET A 134 -11.49 -3.47 -13.16
CA MET A 134 -11.12 -2.14 -13.67
C MET A 134 -10.05 -1.41 -12.82
N ASP A 135 -8.77 -1.63 -13.10
CA ASP A 135 -7.66 -0.83 -12.56
C ASP A 135 -7.33 0.40 -13.42
N GLY A 136 -6.30 1.16 -13.03
CA GLY A 136 -5.83 2.33 -13.80
C GLY A 136 -5.30 1.98 -15.19
N ASN A 137 -4.75 0.77 -15.38
CA ASN A 137 -4.25 0.29 -16.67
C ASN A 137 -5.38 -0.05 -17.64
N ILE A 138 -6.32 -0.89 -17.19
CA ILE A 138 -7.49 -1.34 -17.95
C ILE A 138 -8.36 -0.14 -18.30
N ARG A 139 -8.58 0.77 -17.35
CA ARG A 139 -9.27 2.04 -17.63
C ARG A 139 -8.59 2.80 -18.75
N ARG A 140 -7.28 3.05 -18.66
CA ARG A 140 -6.56 3.80 -19.70
C ARG A 140 -6.64 3.13 -21.08
N ILE A 141 -6.45 1.81 -21.15
CA ILE A 141 -6.62 1.04 -22.39
C ILE A 141 -8.02 1.25 -22.95
N GLY A 142 -9.04 1.07 -22.12
CA GLY A 142 -10.43 1.21 -22.53
C GLY A 142 -10.80 2.61 -23.04
N PHE A 143 -10.31 3.66 -22.36
CA PHE A 143 -10.50 5.04 -22.80
C PHE A 143 -9.85 5.30 -24.17
N ARG A 144 -8.66 4.73 -24.42
CA ARG A 144 -7.98 4.81 -25.72
C ARG A 144 -8.73 4.03 -26.80
N LEU A 145 -9.14 2.80 -26.50
CA LEU A 145 -9.89 1.95 -27.43
C LEU A 145 -11.20 2.60 -27.88
N LEU A 146 -11.95 3.17 -26.93
CA LEU A 146 -13.25 3.79 -27.19
C LEU A 146 -13.19 5.28 -27.56
N GLY A 147 -12.00 5.89 -27.60
CA GLY A 147 -11.84 7.32 -27.89
C GLY A 147 -12.51 8.24 -26.85
N LEU A 148 -12.58 7.82 -25.59
CA LEU A 148 -13.18 8.60 -24.51
C LEU A 148 -12.14 9.58 -23.94
N LYS A 149 -12.48 10.88 -23.89
CA LYS A 149 -11.55 11.91 -23.36
C LYS A 149 -11.71 12.16 -21.86
N ARG A 150 -12.95 12.20 -21.35
CA ARG A 150 -13.24 12.62 -19.97
C ARG A 150 -13.61 11.44 -19.08
N GLN A 151 -12.94 11.30 -17.95
CA GLN A 151 -13.19 10.23 -16.97
C GLN A 151 -14.39 10.54 -16.06
N THR A 152 -15.57 10.73 -16.65
CA THR A 152 -16.82 10.91 -15.90
C THR A 152 -17.33 9.57 -15.36
N PRO A 153 -18.14 9.56 -14.28
CA PRO A 153 -18.78 8.33 -13.79
C PRO A 153 -19.55 7.58 -14.89
N TYR A 154 -20.24 8.33 -15.77
CA TYR A 154 -20.92 7.77 -16.94
C TYR A 154 -19.97 7.01 -17.87
N ASN A 155 -18.83 7.61 -18.25
CA ASN A 155 -17.87 6.99 -19.15
C ASN A 155 -17.18 5.78 -18.51
N ILE A 156 -16.92 5.83 -17.20
CA ILE A 156 -16.36 4.68 -16.46
C ILE A 156 -17.36 3.51 -16.47
N LYS A 157 -18.64 3.75 -16.17
CA LYS A 157 -19.69 2.72 -16.21
C LYS A 157 -19.89 2.16 -17.62
N ARG A 158 -19.92 3.02 -18.64
CA ARG A 158 -19.98 2.61 -20.05
C ARG A 158 -18.82 1.69 -20.42
N LEU A 159 -17.61 2.03 -19.97
CA LEU A 159 -16.42 1.24 -20.26
C LEU A 159 -16.45 -0.12 -19.56
N GLU A 160 -16.84 -0.16 -18.30
CA GLU A 160 -17.00 -1.40 -17.53
C GLU A 160 -18.01 -2.34 -18.20
N LEU A 161 -19.19 -1.82 -18.59
CA LEU A 161 -20.19 -2.59 -19.33
C LEU A 161 -19.66 -3.11 -20.68
N TRP A 162 -18.86 -2.30 -21.38
CA TRP A 162 -18.26 -2.70 -22.65
C TRP A 162 -17.25 -3.85 -22.46
N PHE A 163 -16.37 -3.76 -21.46
CA PHE A 163 -15.45 -4.84 -21.15
C PHE A 163 -16.15 -6.10 -20.65
N ASN A 164 -17.15 -6.00 -19.77
CA ASN A 164 -17.92 -7.15 -19.30
C ASN A 164 -18.66 -7.87 -20.43
N LYS A 165 -19.10 -7.16 -21.48
CA LYS A 165 -19.67 -7.79 -22.68
C LYS A 165 -18.63 -8.52 -23.54
N GLY A 166 -17.36 -8.17 -23.40
CA GLY A 166 -16.30 -8.65 -24.27
C GLY A 166 -15.25 -9.53 -23.63
N ILE A 167 -15.24 -9.65 -22.31
CA ILE A 167 -14.35 -10.53 -21.55
C ILE A 167 -14.51 -11.99 -21.99
N SER A 168 -13.43 -12.74 -21.91
CA SER A 168 -13.46 -14.18 -22.15
C SER A 168 -14.29 -14.89 -21.10
N LYS A 169 -15.30 -15.67 -21.52
CA LYS A 169 -16.10 -16.49 -20.61
C LYS A 169 -15.31 -17.65 -20.00
N ASN A 170 -14.32 -18.17 -20.72
CA ASN A 170 -13.57 -19.35 -20.30
C ASN A 170 -12.28 -18.99 -19.54
N ARG A 171 -11.72 -17.80 -19.82
CA ARG A 171 -10.45 -17.34 -19.24
C ARG A 171 -10.52 -15.86 -18.82
N PRO A 172 -11.47 -15.48 -17.93
CA PRO A 172 -11.63 -14.08 -17.56
C PRO A 172 -10.46 -13.54 -16.72
N GLY A 173 -9.90 -14.36 -15.83
CA GLY A 173 -8.68 -14.02 -15.08
C GLY A 173 -7.49 -13.71 -15.99
N ASP A 174 -7.18 -14.59 -16.95
CA ASP A 174 -6.11 -14.36 -17.93
C ASP A 174 -6.37 -13.09 -18.74
N PHE A 175 -7.62 -12.80 -19.10
CA PHE A 175 -7.96 -11.58 -19.84
C PHE A 175 -7.71 -10.32 -19.00
N ASN A 176 -8.10 -10.32 -17.72
CA ASN A 176 -7.78 -9.23 -16.80
C ASN A 176 -6.26 -9.04 -16.66
N GLN A 177 -5.52 -10.12 -16.43
CA GLN A 177 -4.05 -10.09 -16.31
C GLN A 177 -3.38 -9.62 -17.60
N ALA A 178 -3.87 -10.06 -18.76
CA ALA A 178 -3.38 -9.65 -20.07
C ALA A 178 -3.55 -8.15 -20.32
N LEU A 179 -4.70 -7.57 -19.96
CA LEU A 179 -4.92 -6.13 -20.09
C LEU A 179 -4.03 -5.34 -19.13
N MET A 180 -3.79 -5.83 -17.92
CA MET A 180 -2.84 -5.19 -16.99
C MET A 180 -1.40 -5.24 -17.51
N ASP A 181 -0.97 -6.39 -18.04
CA ASP A 181 0.36 -6.55 -18.65
C ASP A 181 0.50 -5.66 -19.89
N LEU A 182 -0.53 -5.61 -20.75
CA LEU A 182 -0.57 -4.71 -21.90
C LEU A 182 -0.47 -3.23 -21.47
N GLY A 183 -1.19 -2.85 -20.42
CA GLY A 183 -1.21 -1.46 -19.94
C GLY A 183 0.11 -1.05 -19.29
N SER A 184 0.77 -1.98 -18.59
CA SER A 184 2.04 -1.72 -17.91
C SER A 184 3.25 -1.80 -18.84
N SER A 185 3.20 -2.56 -19.94
CA SER A 185 4.34 -2.75 -20.86
C SER A 185 4.24 -1.93 -22.16
N ILE A 186 3.07 -1.88 -22.78
CA ILE A 186 2.86 -1.34 -24.13
C ILE A 186 2.05 -0.03 -24.08
N CYS A 187 0.87 -0.07 -23.46
CA CYS A 187 -0.09 1.03 -23.44
C CYS A 187 0.10 1.88 -22.17
N LYS A 188 1.33 2.38 -21.92
CA LYS A 188 1.67 3.11 -20.69
C LYS A 188 1.05 4.52 -20.67
N ALA A 189 1.03 5.13 -19.49
CA ALA A 189 0.42 6.44 -19.28
C ALA A 189 1.12 7.57 -20.06
N LYS A 190 2.46 7.54 -20.13
CA LYS A 190 3.29 8.60 -20.73
C LYS A 190 3.94 8.22 -22.05
N MET A 191 3.85 6.94 -22.45
CA MET A 191 4.49 6.40 -23.65
C MET A 191 3.62 5.25 -24.16
N VAL A 192 3.50 5.12 -25.47
CA VAL A 192 2.79 4.00 -26.09
C VAL A 192 3.67 3.33 -27.13
N ARG A 193 3.48 2.02 -27.31
CA ARG A 193 4.07 1.22 -28.39
C ARG A 193 2.96 0.59 -29.22
N CYS A 194 2.19 1.43 -29.92
CA CYS A 194 0.98 0.99 -30.62
C CYS A 194 1.26 -0.02 -31.75
N ASP A 195 2.45 0.03 -32.32
CA ASP A 195 3.01 -0.95 -33.24
C ASP A 195 3.08 -2.37 -32.64
N GLN A 196 3.34 -2.48 -31.34
CA GLN A 196 3.42 -3.75 -30.60
C GLN A 196 2.09 -4.17 -29.96
N CYS A 197 1.05 -3.33 -30.07
CA CYS A 197 -0.22 -3.58 -29.39
C CYS A 197 -1.10 -4.53 -30.21
N PRO A 198 -1.55 -5.69 -29.66
CA PRO A 198 -2.33 -6.69 -30.41
C PRO A 198 -3.72 -6.21 -30.84
N ILE A 199 -4.18 -5.09 -30.27
CA ILE A 199 -5.51 -4.50 -30.50
C ILE A 199 -5.43 -3.07 -31.05
N SER A 200 -4.28 -2.68 -31.63
CA SER A 200 -4.09 -1.33 -32.20
C SER A 200 -5.02 -1.03 -33.36
N LYS A 201 -5.30 -2.02 -34.23
CA LYS A 201 -6.15 -1.87 -35.43
C LYS A 201 -7.57 -1.39 -35.14
N ILE A 202 -8.07 -1.60 -33.92
CA ILE A 202 -9.43 -1.21 -33.50
C ILE A 202 -9.41 -0.05 -32.49
N CYS A 203 -8.24 0.51 -32.21
CA CYS A 203 -8.06 1.54 -31.19
C CYS A 203 -8.34 2.93 -31.78
N VAL A 204 -9.42 3.58 -31.35
CA VAL A 204 -9.80 4.92 -31.82
C VAL A 204 -8.67 5.93 -31.56
N ALA A 205 -8.05 5.89 -30.39
CA ALA A 205 -6.98 6.82 -30.04
C ALA A 205 -5.67 6.57 -30.82
N PHE A 206 -5.44 5.36 -31.35
CA PHE A 206 -4.34 5.10 -32.27
C PHE A 206 -4.67 5.65 -33.67
N ALA A 207 -5.88 5.37 -34.16
CA ALA A 207 -6.36 5.89 -35.45
C ALA A 207 -6.38 7.43 -35.50
N SER A 208 -6.52 8.12 -34.36
CA SER A 208 -6.46 9.57 -34.29
C SER A 208 -5.04 10.16 -34.32
N GLY A 209 -3.99 9.33 -34.31
CA GLY A 209 -2.58 9.76 -34.27
C GLY A 209 -2.09 10.26 -32.90
N SER A 210 -2.98 10.45 -31.92
CA SER A 210 -2.67 11.06 -30.62
C SER A 210 -3.18 10.23 -29.43
N PRO A 211 -2.69 9.00 -29.23
CA PRO A 211 -3.20 8.10 -28.18
C PRO A 211 -2.96 8.59 -26.74
N LEU A 212 -2.01 9.51 -26.54
CA LEU A 212 -1.73 10.10 -25.23
C LEU A 212 -2.78 11.14 -24.79
N ASP A 213 -3.63 11.61 -25.70
CA ASP A 213 -4.72 12.56 -25.38
C ASP A 213 -5.91 11.89 -24.69
N TYR A 214 -5.87 10.55 -24.55
CA TYR A 214 -6.94 9.71 -24.03
C TYR A 214 -6.46 8.88 -22.83
N PRO A 215 -7.10 9.02 -21.65
CA PRO A 215 -7.97 10.14 -21.26
C PRO A 215 -7.17 11.44 -21.12
N CYS A 216 -7.85 12.59 -21.20
CA CYS A 216 -7.21 13.89 -20.99
C CYS A 216 -6.63 13.99 -19.58
N ILE A 217 -5.43 14.58 -19.48
CA ILE A 217 -4.72 14.78 -18.22
C ILE A 217 -5.49 15.79 -17.36
N THR A 218 -5.81 15.41 -16.12
CA THR A 218 -6.36 16.34 -15.12
C THR A 218 -5.22 17.03 -14.38
N LYS A 219 -5.32 18.35 -14.17
CA LYS A 219 -4.34 19.10 -13.36
C LYS A 219 -4.33 18.53 -11.93
N LYS A 220 -3.14 18.20 -11.42
CA LYS A 220 -2.97 17.77 -10.02
C LYS A 220 -3.17 18.98 -9.10
N LYS A 221 -3.91 18.78 -8.00
CA LYS A 221 -4.01 19.77 -6.92
C LYS A 221 -2.65 19.91 -6.23
N LYS A 222 -2.35 21.11 -5.71
CA LYS A 222 -1.20 21.31 -4.81
C LYS A 222 -1.39 20.45 -3.57
N THR A 223 -0.39 19.64 -3.22
CA THR A 223 -0.37 18.83 -1.99
C THR A 223 0.20 19.65 -0.83
N PRO A 224 -0.41 19.65 0.36
CA PRO A 224 0.11 20.38 1.51
C PRO A 224 1.47 19.87 1.98
N HIS A 225 2.23 20.75 2.63
CA HIS A 225 3.47 20.43 3.35
C HIS A 225 3.28 20.72 4.83
N TYR A 226 3.73 19.82 5.70
CA TYR A 226 3.71 20.02 7.15
C TYR A 226 5.12 19.94 7.73
N THR A 227 5.40 20.76 8.73
CA THR A 227 6.57 20.60 9.60
C THR A 227 6.17 19.79 10.83
N VAL A 228 7.04 18.86 11.22
CA VAL A 228 6.81 17.91 12.32
C VAL A 228 8.04 17.90 13.20
N ALA A 229 7.86 17.90 14.52
CA ALA A 229 8.93 17.73 15.48
C ALA A 229 8.66 16.49 16.35
N THR A 230 9.70 15.68 16.56
CA THR A 230 9.65 14.40 17.30
C THR A 230 10.76 14.35 18.33
N GLY A 231 10.52 13.63 19.43
CA GLY A 231 11.50 13.43 20.49
C GLY A 231 11.90 11.97 20.64
N LEU A 232 13.19 11.73 20.83
CA LEU A 232 13.79 10.46 21.24
C LEU A 232 14.07 10.56 22.75
N ILE A 233 13.15 10.05 23.55
CA ILE A 233 13.20 10.13 25.01
C ILE A 233 14.08 9.01 25.52
N TRP A 234 15.21 9.35 26.13
CA TRP A 234 16.17 8.42 26.70
C TRP A 234 15.96 8.22 28.19
N GLN A 235 16.12 6.99 28.64
CA GLN A 235 16.27 6.64 30.04
C GLN A 235 17.28 5.50 30.13
N GLU A 236 18.40 5.76 30.80
CA GLU A 236 19.59 4.90 30.77
C GLU A 236 20.01 4.58 29.31
N ASP A 237 20.15 3.29 28.97
CA ASP A 237 20.51 2.81 27.63
C ASP A 237 19.30 2.49 26.74
N SER A 238 18.09 2.85 27.18
CA SER A 238 16.83 2.58 26.47
C SER A 238 16.17 3.87 26.02
N PHE A 239 15.30 3.78 25.02
CA PHE A 239 14.46 4.89 24.58
C PHE A 239 13.01 4.47 24.38
N TYR A 240 12.13 5.46 24.52
CA TYR A 240 10.70 5.30 24.40
C TYR A 240 10.23 5.26 22.93
N ILE A 241 9.32 4.32 22.65
CA ILE A 241 8.51 4.28 21.43
C ILE A 241 7.04 4.09 21.79
N GLN A 242 6.16 4.63 20.95
CA GLN A 242 4.72 4.45 21.09
C GLN A 242 4.07 3.89 19.82
N LYS A 243 2.93 3.24 20.00
CA LYS A 243 2.15 2.67 18.92
C LYS A 243 1.05 3.64 18.49
N ARG A 244 0.95 3.86 17.19
CA ARG A 244 -0.08 4.71 16.59
C ARG A 244 -1.46 4.04 16.71
N ALA A 245 -2.48 4.81 17.07
CA ALA A 245 -3.86 4.34 17.07
C ALA A 245 -4.26 3.72 15.72
N GLU A 246 -4.94 2.57 15.73
CA GLU A 246 -5.23 1.77 14.52
C GLU A 246 -6.06 2.50 13.46
N ASN A 247 -6.97 3.37 13.90
CA ASN A 247 -7.88 4.11 13.03
C ASN A 247 -7.26 5.37 12.42
N GLY A 248 -6.01 5.69 12.79
CA GLY A 248 -5.29 6.86 12.30
C GLY A 248 -4.41 6.61 11.07
N HIS A 249 -3.82 7.69 10.57
CA HIS A 249 -2.74 7.61 9.57
C HIS A 249 -1.62 6.72 10.09
N LEU A 250 -1.19 5.73 9.29
CA LEU A 250 -0.17 4.74 9.67
C LEU A 250 -0.50 3.95 10.96
N GLY A 251 -1.79 3.77 11.26
CA GLY A 251 -2.24 3.11 12.47
C GLY A 251 -1.66 1.71 12.68
N GLY A 252 -1.38 1.38 13.94
CA GLY A 252 -0.74 0.14 14.38
C GLY A 252 0.78 0.12 14.26
N LEU A 253 1.41 1.08 13.57
CA LEU A 253 2.88 1.18 13.53
C LEU A 253 3.44 1.84 14.78
N TRP A 254 4.69 1.53 15.08
CA TRP A 254 5.47 2.15 16.14
C TRP A 254 6.11 3.45 15.65
N GLU A 255 6.36 4.38 16.57
CA GLU A 255 7.00 5.65 16.28
C GLU A 255 7.69 6.29 17.48
N PHE A 256 8.47 7.34 17.18
CA PHE A 256 8.91 8.31 18.17
C PHE A 256 7.78 9.32 18.42
N PRO A 257 7.50 9.69 19.69
CA PRO A 257 6.46 10.64 20.01
C PRO A 257 6.73 12.01 19.38
N GLY A 258 5.67 12.69 18.96
CA GLY A 258 5.77 13.99 18.31
C GLY A 258 4.59 14.34 17.42
N GLY A 259 4.66 15.47 16.74
CA GLY A 259 3.52 15.97 16.00
C GLY A 259 3.81 17.18 15.12
N LYS A 260 2.76 17.67 14.46
CA LYS A 260 2.83 18.85 13.62
C LYS A 260 3.11 20.08 14.46
N ILE A 261 3.98 20.94 13.96
CA ILE A 261 4.26 22.25 14.56
C ILE A 261 3.05 23.15 14.32
N GLU A 262 2.55 23.77 15.38
CA GLU A 262 1.43 24.70 15.30
C GLU A 262 1.89 26.11 14.91
N LYS A 263 0.92 26.98 14.59
CA LYS A 263 1.25 28.35 14.16
C LYS A 263 1.91 29.10 15.33
N ASN A 264 3.05 29.74 15.06
CA ASN A 264 3.86 30.47 16.05
C ASN A 264 4.48 29.60 17.15
N GLU A 265 4.62 28.29 16.91
CA GLU A 265 5.26 27.35 17.84
C GLU A 265 6.69 27.02 17.38
N SER A 266 7.64 26.91 18.31
CA SER A 266 8.99 26.41 18.01
C SER A 266 9.03 24.88 17.95
N GLU A 267 10.03 24.30 17.28
CA GLU A 267 10.20 22.83 17.24
C GLU A 267 10.33 22.22 18.65
N ILE A 268 11.01 22.90 19.56
CA ILE A 268 11.23 22.44 20.95
C ILE A 268 9.92 22.45 21.73
N ASP A 269 9.13 23.52 21.59
CA ASP A 269 7.83 23.64 22.26
C ASP A 269 6.85 22.58 21.74
N THR A 270 6.86 22.32 20.43
CA THR A 270 6.09 21.22 19.84
C THR A 270 6.47 19.88 20.46
N VAL A 271 7.76 19.56 20.59
CA VAL A 271 8.21 18.29 21.19
C VAL A 271 7.72 18.16 22.63
N LYS A 272 7.90 19.20 23.46
CA LYS A 272 7.42 19.21 24.86
C LYS A 272 5.92 19.00 24.95
N ARG A 273 5.14 19.79 24.18
CA ARG A 273 3.67 19.70 24.17
C ARG A 273 3.20 18.33 23.73
N LYS A 274 3.71 17.81 22.61
CA LYS A 274 3.27 16.52 22.05
C LYS A 274 3.60 15.35 22.96
N ILE A 275 4.79 15.33 23.59
CA ILE A 275 5.15 14.29 24.55
C ILE A 275 4.29 14.37 25.82
N ARG A 276 3.99 15.58 26.32
CA ARG A 276 3.06 15.76 27.44
C ARG A 276 1.65 15.25 27.12
N GLU A 277 1.11 15.64 25.96
CA GLU A 277 -0.23 15.24 25.51
C GLU A 277 -0.36 13.72 25.29
N GLU A 278 0.64 13.09 24.65
CA GLU A 278 0.53 11.70 24.20
C GLU A 278 1.10 10.69 25.19
N CYS A 279 2.18 11.05 25.88
CA CYS A 279 2.91 10.15 26.77
C CYS A 279 2.72 10.48 28.25
N GLN A 280 2.19 11.67 28.58
CA GLN A 280 2.09 12.17 29.96
C GLN A 280 3.46 12.31 30.64
N PHE A 281 4.50 12.63 29.87
CA PHE A 281 5.85 12.84 30.38
C PHE A 281 6.26 14.31 30.29
N GLU A 282 6.99 14.78 31.30
CA GLU A 282 7.73 16.03 31.24
C GLU A 282 9.18 15.75 30.83
N ILE A 283 9.66 16.46 29.83
CA ILE A 283 10.97 16.21 29.20
C ILE A 283 11.71 17.53 28.93
N ASN A 284 13.04 17.44 28.90
CA ASN A 284 13.93 18.48 28.39
C ASN A 284 14.50 18.06 27.01
N PRO A 285 14.12 18.70 25.89
CA PRO A 285 14.77 18.49 24.61
C PRO A 285 16.15 19.17 24.63
N GLU A 286 17.21 18.39 24.47
CA GLU A 286 18.59 18.90 24.60
C GLU A 286 19.19 19.25 23.24
N LYS A 287 19.27 18.27 22.34
CA LYS A 287 20.00 18.38 21.08
C LYS A 287 19.17 17.93 19.89
N LYS A 288 19.14 18.75 18.83
CA LYS A 288 18.56 18.36 17.54
C LYS A 288 19.49 17.37 16.83
N ILE A 289 18.98 16.17 16.56
CA ILE A 289 19.69 15.12 15.82
C ILE A 289 19.75 15.47 14.33
N GLY A 290 18.65 16.00 13.80
CA GLY A 290 18.57 16.47 12.42
C GLY A 290 17.14 16.54 11.89
N THR A 291 17.01 16.86 10.60
CA THR A 291 15.72 16.97 9.92
C THR A 291 15.72 16.14 8.65
N ILE A 292 14.68 15.34 8.45
CA ILE A 292 14.44 14.57 7.23
C ILE A 292 13.27 15.14 6.44
N LYS A 293 13.26 14.91 5.13
CA LYS A 293 12.09 15.16 4.27
C LYS A 293 11.46 13.85 3.85
N HIS A 294 10.13 13.78 3.89
CA HIS A 294 9.37 12.59 3.46
C HIS A 294 8.12 13.00 2.67
N VAL A 295 7.75 12.21 1.67
CA VAL A 295 6.60 12.48 0.80
C VAL A 295 5.65 11.31 0.87
N TYR A 296 4.41 11.60 1.24
CA TYR A 296 3.26 10.70 1.11
C TYR A 296 2.47 11.05 -0.15
N SER A 297 1.51 10.20 -0.52
CA SER A 297 0.71 10.39 -1.73
C SER A 297 -0.14 11.67 -1.74
N HIS A 298 -0.52 12.19 -0.56
CA HIS A 298 -1.45 13.30 -0.40
C HIS A 298 -0.88 14.49 0.39
N PHE A 299 0.32 14.37 0.95
CA PHE A 299 1.04 15.48 1.62
C PHE A 299 2.54 15.16 1.70
N SER A 300 3.34 16.15 2.06
CA SER A 300 4.75 15.97 2.39
C SER A 300 5.06 16.51 3.78
N ILE A 301 6.15 16.04 4.37
CA ILE A 301 6.61 16.49 5.68
C ILE A 301 8.11 16.80 5.70
N SER A 302 8.47 17.77 6.54
CA SER A 302 9.82 17.90 7.09
C SER A 302 9.74 17.53 8.57
N MET A 303 10.52 16.52 9.00
CA MET A 303 10.45 15.96 10.35
C MET A 303 11.79 16.14 11.06
N SER A 304 11.78 16.88 12.16
CA SER A 304 12.93 17.09 13.03
C SER A 304 12.90 16.10 14.20
N LEU A 305 14.06 15.59 14.61
CA LEU A 305 14.21 14.69 15.76
C LEU A 305 15.16 15.30 16.80
N TYR A 306 14.80 15.19 18.06
CA TYR A 306 15.55 15.70 19.21
C TYR A 306 15.90 14.59 20.20
N HIS A 307 17.08 14.63 20.80
CA HIS A 307 17.35 13.92 22.05
C HIS A 307 16.57 14.60 23.17
N CYS A 308 15.88 13.79 23.98
CA CYS A 308 15.11 14.28 25.12
C CYS A 308 15.48 13.45 26.36
N LEU A 309 15.62 14.13 27.50
CA LEU A 309 15.72 13.50 28.81
C LEU A 309 14.45 13.78 29.61
N PRO A 310 13.95 12.82 30.38
CA PRO A 310 12.83 13.08 31.26
C PRO A 310 13.26 14.00 32.42
N ILE A 311 12.36 14.87 32.86
CA ILE A 311 12.61 15.78 34.00
C ILE A 311 12.57 14.99 35.31
N GLU A 312 11.75 13.95 35.38
CA GLU A 312 11.60 13.03 36.50
C GLU A 312 11.75 11.60 36.00
N ASP A 313 12.16 10.66 36.86
CA ASP A 313 12.27 9.26 36.46
C ASP A 313 10.91 8.70 36.03
N ILE A 314 10.84 8.24 34.78
CA ILE A 314 9.62 7.62 34.25
C ILE A 314 9.66 6.12 34.58
N PRO A 315 8.58 5.54 35.12
CA PRO A 315 8.51 4.10 35.29
C PRO A 315 8.64 3.38 33.93
N VAL A 316 9.68 2.55 33.79
CA VAL A 316 9.94 1.75 32.59
C VAL A 316 8.89 0.65 32.49
N LYS A 317 7.75 0.97 31.87
CA LYS A 317 6.63 0.06 31.65
C LYS A 317 6.47 -0.23 30.17
N ASN A 318 6.32 -1.51 29.84
CA ASN A 318 6.02 -1.99 28.51
C ASN A 318 4.59 -2.52 28.47
N ASN A 319 3.82 -2.08 27.47
CA ASN A 319 2.49 -2.63 27.20
C ASN A 319 2.24 -2.68 25.68
N GLY A 320 0.99 -2.90 25.27
CA GLY A 320 0.61 -2.98 23.86
C GLY A 320 0.71 -1.66 23.07
N GLN A 321 0.84 -0.52 23.76
CA GLN A 321 0.82 0.83 23.17
C GLN A 321 2.12 1.61 23.39
N MET A 322 2.93 1.24 24.38
CA MET A 322 4.20 1.90 24.68
C MET A 322 5.27 0.91 25.07
N ARG A 323 6.52 1.19 24.66
CA ARG A 323 7.69 0.40 25.03
C ARG A 323 8.93 1.24 25.20
N TRP A 324 9.76 0.83 26.16
CA TRP A 324 11.15 1.20 26.27
C TRP A 324 11.99 0.09 25.64
N ILE A 325 12.82 0.46 24.66
CA ILE A 325 13.60 -0.50 23.89
C ILE A 325 15.05 -0.06 23.77
N LYS A 326 15.95 -1.03 23.61
CA LYS A 326 17.34 -0.76 23.27
C LYS A 326 17.51 -0.54 21.76
N PRO A 327 18.54 0.18 21.29
CA PRO A 327 18.82 0.35 19.86
C PRO A 327 18.86 -0.96 19.06
N ALA A 328 19.41 -2.03 19.63
CA ALA A 328 19.48 -3.34 19.00
C ALA A 328 18.09 -3.97 18.71
N GLU A 329 17.04 -3.52 19.40
CA GLU A 329 15.69 -4.08 19.31
C GLU A 329 14.81 -3.36 18.30
N ILE A 330 15.26 -2.24 17.71
CA ILE A 330 14.47 -1.44 16.76
C ILE A 330 13.95 -2.27 15.59
N SER A 331 14.73 -3.28 15.17
CA SER A 331 14.41 -4.19 14.07
C SER A 331 13.25 -5.13 14.38
N LYS A 332 12.82 -5.27 15.64
CA LYS A 332 11.68 -6.11 16.05
C LYS A 332 10.32 -5.44 15.79
N TYR A 333 10.30 -4.12 15.67
CA TYR A 333 9.06 -3.34 15.56
C TYR A 333 8.89 -2.78 14.15
N ALA A 334 7.65 -2.54 13.74
CA ALA A 334 7.31 -1.99 12.43
C ALA A 334 7.15 -0.48 12.50
N PHE A 335 7.94 0.26 11.73
CA PHE A 335 7.96 1.72 11.72
C PHE A 335 7.60 2.32 10.35
N PRO A 336 7.08 3.56 10.31
CA PRO A 336 6.95 4.31 9.09
C PRO A 336 8.30 4.51 8.38
N LYS A 337 8.28 4.58 7.05
CA LYS A 337 9.48 4.89 6.24
C LYS A 337 10.10 6.25 6.59
N ALA A 338 9.36 7.18 7.20
CA ALA A 338 9.91 8.42 7.73
C ALA A 338 10.85 8.18 8.92
N ASN A 339 10.47 7.33 9.87
CA ASN A 339 11.30 6.94 11.01
C ASN A 339 12.55 6.15 10.57
N HIS A 340 12.44 5.31 9.54
CA HIS A 340 13.62 4.66 8.94
C HIS A 340 14.68 5.68 8.48
N LYS A 341 14.26 6.85 7.96
CA LYS A 341 15.20 7.94 7.63
C LYS A 341 15.84 8.55 8.88
N LEU A 342 15.09 8.66 9.97
CA LEU A 342 15.64 9.09 11.26
C LEU A 342 16.64 8.07 11.83
N PHE A 343 16.40 6.77 11.66
CA PHE A 343 17.33 5.73 12.08
C PHE A 343 18.68 5.85 11.37
N HIS A 344 18.72 6.32 10.12
CA HIS A 344 19.99 6.60 9.44
C HIS A 344 20.76 7.75 10.11
N LEU A 345 20.08 8.80 10.58
CA LEU A 345 20.72 9.88 11.35
C LEU A 345 21.26 9.37 12.69
N LEU A 346 20.46 8.56 13.39
CA LEU A 346 20.85 7.99 14.68
C LEU A 346 22.01 7.00 14.58
N LYS A 347 22.05 6.18 13.51
CA LYS A 347 23.18 5.29 13.23
C LYS A 347 24.49 6.05 13.04
N ASN A 348 24.46 7.23 12.40
CA ASN A 348 25.65 8.06 12.24
C ASN A 348 26.18 8.62 13.58
N GLN A 349 25.32 8.69 14.60
CA GLN A 349 25.67 9.06 15.98
C GLN A 349 25.85 7.83 16.89
N ASN A 350 25.93 6.61 16.32
CA ASN A 350 26.01 5.34 17.05
C ASN A 350 24.89 5.15 18.11
N TRP A 351 23.71 5.74 17.89
CA TRP A 351 22.62 5.75 18.87
C TRP A 351 23.06 6.25 20.25
N ASN A 352 24.00 7.20 20.29
CA ASN A 352 24.56 7.74 21.52
C ASN A 352 24.08 9.17 21.73
N ARG A 353 23.44 9.43 22.88
CA ARG A 353 22.96 10.76 23.25
C ARG A 353 24.07 11.79 23.50
N ASN A 354 25.29 11.33 23.80
CA ASN A 354 26.43 12.19 24.16
C ASN A 354 27.28 12.62 22.94
N VAL A 355 26.96 12.11 21.74
CA VAL A 355 27.66 12.43 20.48
C VAL A 355 26.93 13.54 19.75
#